data_AF-A0A956PAR7-F1
#
_entry.id   AF-A0A956PAR7-F1
#
_cell.length_a   1.000
_cell.length_b   1.000
_cell.length_c   1.000
_cell.angle_alpha   90.00
_cell.angle_beta   90.00
_cell.angle_gamma   90.00
#
_symmetry.space_group_name_H-M   'P 1'
#
loop_
_entity.id
_entity.type
_entity.pdbx_description
1 polymer ?
#
loop_
_entity_poly.entity_id
_entity_poly.type
_entity_poly.pdbx_seq_one_letter_code
_entity_poly.pdbx_strand_id
1 'polypeptide(L)'
;MKTHHGDHIDIHYELNGPCANIRSIEPRPQTYLRAGAEHLISDVEALLRRLDLLGIRDVCAIPDRSATRLTLEEAGFRGEGVMRHDPNRPPPAPALDMGRPGAFGPDTPVRLEDGGEAPAGALHPGMRLAEEGRVEEVMLARARWVCRLDGHLYGVLNRVRSGANSLLITELSGAVLEETSGTELVWLVTERSRVRCGAHLFEDMWGSAALRQARRISQAEVIAALNASEAS
;
A
#
# COMPACT_ATOMS: atom_id res chain seq x y z
N MET A 1 1.74 30.00 2.17
CA MET A 1 1.41 28.75 1.44
C MET A 1 1.33 29.05 -0.05
N LYS A 2 1.91 28.20 -0.89
CA LYS A 2 1.89 28.28 -2.36
C LYS A 2 1.16 27.05 -2.91
N THR A 3 0.64 27.17 -4.13
CA THR A 3 -0.01 26.07 -4.84
C THR A 3 0.67 25.85 -6.18
N HIS A 4 0.96 24.59 -6.49
CA HIS A 4 1.31 24.14 -7.83
C HIS A 4 0.06 23.54 -8.46
N HIS A 5 -0.35 24.10 -9.59
CA HIS A 5 -1.48 23.61 -10.36
C HIS A 5 -0.96 22.65 -11.42
N GLY A 6 -1.03 21.36 -11.10
CA GLY A 6 -0.82 20.31 -12.08
C GLY A 6 -2.03 20.15 -13.01
N ASP A 7 -1.91 19.27 -13.99
CA ASP A 7 -3.02 18.93 -14.88
C ASP A 7 -4.04 18.00 -14.19
N HIS A 8 -3.59 17.29 -13.15
CA HIS A 8 -4.29 16.22 -12.44
C HIS A 8 -4.40 16.42 -10.93
N ILE A 9 -3.40 17.02 -10.29
CA ILE A 9 -3.39 17.31 -8.86
C ILE A 9 -3.04 18.78 -8.61
N ASP A 10 -3.67 19.36 -7.60
CA ASP A 10 -3.21 20.60 -7.00
C ASP A 10 -2.35 20.27 -5.77
N ILE A 11 -1.12 20.79 -5.73
CA ILE A 11 -0.15 20.50 -4.66
C ILE A 11 0.07 21.76 -3.84
N HIS A 12 -0.27 21.70 -2.55
CA HIS A 12 -0.09 22.81 -1.62
C HIS A 12 1.19 22.64 -0.81
N TYR A 13 2.03 23.67 -0.80
CA TYR A 13 3.34 23.60 -0.16
C TYR A 13 3.78 24.94 0.46
N GLU A 14 4.71 24.88 1.40
CA GLU A 14 5.32 26.03 2.04
C GLU A 14 6.81 26.09 1.70
N LEU A 15 7.35 27.31 1.60
CA LEU A 15 8.78 27.53 1.41
C LEU A 15 9.39 28.05 2.71
N ASN A 16 10.43 27.38 3.17
CA ASN A 16 11.19 27.73 4.36
C ASN A 16 12.69 27.74 3.99
N GLY A 17 13.17 28.87 3.44
CA GLY A 17 14.55 28.98 2.97
C GLY A 17 14.84 28.02 1.80
N PRO A 18 15.88 27.16 1.88
CA PRO A 18 16.20 26.18 0.83
C PRO A 18 15.30 24.94 0.85
N CYS A 19 14.29 24.91 1.72
CA CYS A 19 13.40 23.77 1.91
C CYS A 19 11.98 24.07 1.40
N ALA A 20 11.35 23.08 0.78
CA ALA A 20 9.93 23.09 0.47
C ALA A 20 9.21 21.99 1.26
N ASN A 21 8.10 22.34 1.91
CA ASN A 21 7.27 21.41 2.69
C ASN A 21 5.93 21.21 1.99
N ILE A 22 5.71 20.06 1.37
CA ILE A 22 4.41 19.65 0.82
C ILE A 22 3.45 19.35 1.98
N ARG A 23 2.28 20.00 1.95
CA ARG A 23 1.24 19.92 2.98
C ARG A 23 0.07 19.04 2.55
N SER A 24 -0.37 19.17 1.30
CA SER A 24 -1.44 18.35 0.74
C SER A 24 -1.30 18.19 -0.77
N ILE A 25 -1.86 17.08 -1.27
CA ILE A 25 -2.06 16.80 -2.69
C ILE A 25 -3.55 16.56 -2.86
N GLU A 26 -4.19 17.34 -3.73
CA GLU A 26 -5.63 17.30 -3.97
C GLU A 26 -5.86 16.91 -5.44
N PRO A 27 -6.25 15.65 -5.73
CA PRO A 27 -6.62 15.24 -7.07
C PRO A 27 -7.87 15.98 -7.55
N ARG A 28 -7.81 16.48 -8.78
CA ARG A 28 -8.98 17.06 -9.44
C ARG A 28 -10.03 15.99 -9.72
N PRO A 29 -11.32 16.33 -9.75
CA PRO A 29 -12.38 15.35 -9.99
C PRO A 29 -12.19 14.54 -11.29
N GLN A 30 -11.66 15.15 -12.34
CA GLN A 30 -11.43 14.51 -13.65
C GLN A 30 -10.30 13.49 -13.62
N THR A 31 -9.44 13.54 -12.61
CA THR A 31 -8.28 12.67 -12.44
C THR A 31 -8.68 11.25 -12.07
N TYR A 32 -9.76 11.09 -11.28
CA TYR A 32 -10.34 9.79 -10.96
C TYR A 32 -10.93 9.04 -12.17
N LEU A 33 -11.06 9.72 -13.32
CA LEU A 33 -11.57 9.13 -14.56
C LEU A 33 -10.45 8.58 -15.46
N ARG A 34 -9.17 8.78 -15.09
CA ARG A 34 -8.01 8.30 -15.84
C ARG A 34 -7.38 7.10 -15.11
N ALA A 35 -7.11 6.03 -15.85
CA ALA A 35 -6.44 4.85 -15.32
C ALA A 35 -4.93 5.12 -15.08
N GLY A 36 -4.35 4.38 -14.13
CA GLY A 36 -2.93 4.45 -13.77
C GLY A 36 -2.57 5.64 -12.87
N ALA A 37 -1.35 5.65 -12.31
CA ALA A 37 -0.86 6.73 -11.43
C ALA A 37 0.18 7.64 -12.11
N GLU A 38 0.63 7.32 -13.32
CA GLU A 38 1.67 8.06 -14.06
C GLU A 38 1.35 9.55 -14.20
N HIS A 39 0.07 9.86 -14.38
CA HIS A 39 -0.41 11.22 -14.54
C HIS A 39 -0.33 12.03 -13.22
N LEU A 40 -0.48 11.37 -12.06
CA LEU A 40 -0.28 11.98 -10.74
C LEU A 40 1.21 12.22 -10.47
N ILE A 41 2.04 11.24 -10.81
CA ILE A 41 3.50 11.29 -10.65
C ILE A 41 4.07 12.42 -11.50
N SER A 42 3.62 12.55 -12.75
CA SER A 42 4.06 13.62 -13.68
C SER A 42 3.88 15.03 -13.10
N ASP A 43 2.78 15.28 -12.39
CA ASP A 43 2.52 16.56 -11.75
C ASP A 43 3.43 16.81 -10.54
N VAL A 44 3.73 15.77 -9.73
CA VAL A 44 4.70 15.88 -8.64
C VAL A 44 6.10 16.14 -9.19
N GLU A 45 6.50 15.45 -10.25
CA GLU A 45 7.78 15.70 -10.93
C GLU A 45 7.85 17.10 -11.53
N ALA A 46 6.74 17.62 -12.08
CA ALA A 46 6.68 18.98 -12.60
C ALA A 46 6.89 20.02 -11.48
N LEU A 47 6.33 19.80 -10.29
CA LEU A 47 6.64 20.60 -9.11
C LEU A 47 8.12 20.48 -8.73
N LEU A 48 8.68 19.27 -8.65
CA LEU A 48 10.07 19.05 -8.25
C LEU A 48 11.05 19.75 -9.21
N ARG A 49 10.85 19.63 -10.53
CA ARG A 49 11.64 20.36 -11.54
C ARG A 49 11.55 21.88 -11.34
N ARG A 50 10.37 22.40 -11.02
CA ARG A 50 10.18 23.83 -10.75
C ARG A 50 10.91 24.29 -9.48
N LEU A 51 10.91 23.47 -8.42
CA LEU A 51 11.62 23.78 -7.17
C LEU A 51 13.13 23.77 -7.37
N ASP A 52 13.66 22.82 -8.14
CA ASP A 52 15.08 22.74 -8.48
C ASP A 52 15.56 23.99 -9.24
N LEU A 53 14.77 24.46 -10.22
CA LEU A 53 15.04 25.73 -10.94
C LEU A 53 15.05 26.97 -10.03
N LEU A 54 14.39 26.90 -8.87
CA LEU A 54 14.39 27.95 -7.85
C LEU A 54 15.52 27.79 -6.82
N GLY A 55 16.40 26.80 -6.98
CA GLY A 55 17.50 26.50 -6.06
C GLY A 55 17.06 25.78 -4.78
N ILE A 56 15.85 25.23 -4.75
CA ILE A 56 15.31 24.49 -3.60
C ILE A 56 15.64 23.01 -3.78
N ARG A 57 16.47 22.46 -2.89
CA ARG A 57 16.98 21.09 -3.00
C ARG A 57 16.46 20.14 -1.93
N ASP A 58 15.97 20.66 -0.81
CA ASP A 58 15.44 19.85 0.28
C ASP A 58 13.91 19.90 0.26
N VAL A 59 13.29 18.92 -0.39
CA VAL A 59 11.83 18.84 -0.47
C VAL A 59 11.34 17.78 0.51
N CYS A 60 10.53 18.21 1.46
CA CYS A 60 9.94 17.36 2.48
C CYS A 60 8.42 17.31 2.30
N ALA A 61 7.78 16.25 2.79
CA ALA A 61 6.33 16.13 2.85
C ALA A 61 5.91 15.55 4.20
N ILE A 62 4.78 16.02 4.72
CA ILE A 62 4.14 15.44 5.90
C ILE A 62 2.74 15.00 5.45
N PRO A 63 2.59 13.81 4.86
CA PRO A 63 1.30 13.37 4.36
C PRO A 63 0.34 13.15 5.53
N ASP A 64 -0.78 13.85 5.51
CA ASP A 64 -1.88 13.71 6.46
C ASP A 64 -2.90 12.63 6.02
N ARG A 65 -2.82 12.18 4.76
CA ARG A 65 -3.71 11.19 4.13
C ARG A 65 -2.93 10.13 3.37
N SER A 66 -3.47 8.91 3.35
CA SER A 66 -2.84 7.73 2.72
C SER A 66 -2.65 7.87 1.20
N ALA A 67 -3.60 8.49 0.48
CA ALA A 67 -3.49 8.72 -0.97
C ALA A 67 -2.37 9.72 -1.33
N THR A 68 -2.18 10.74 -0.48
CA THR A 68 -1.07 11.71 -0.58
C THR A 68 0.26 10.99 -0.39
N ARG A 69 0.34 10.09 0.61
CA ARG A 69 1.55 9.30 0.87
C ARG A 69 1.93 8.42 -0.33
N LEU A 70 0.99 7.66 -0.88
CA LEU A 70 1.24 6.79 -2.05
C LEU A 70 1.82 7.58 -3.22
N THR A 71 1.14 8.67 -3.62
CA THR A 71 1.57 9.54 -4.72
C THR A 71 2.99 10.08 -4.50
N LEU A 72 3.35 10.41 -3.25
CA LEU A 72 4.69 10.88 -2.89
C LEU A 72 5.73 9.76 -2.93
N GLU A 73 5.39 8.54 -2.48
CA GLU A 73 6.30 7.39 -2.50
C GLU A 73 6.66 7.00 -3.94
N GLU A 74 5.67 6.94 -4.84
CA GLU A 74 5.88 6.77 -6.28
C GLU A 74 6.80 7.85 -6.87
N ALA A 75 6.60 9.10 -6.44
CA ALA A 75 7.37 10.25 -6.91
C ALA A 75 8.75 10.41 -6.21
N GLY A 76 9.24 9.40 -5.48
CA GLY A 76 10.60 9.42 -4.93
C GLY A 76 10.75 9.93 -3.49
N PHE A 77 9.66 10.16 -2.74
CA PHE A 77 9.73 10.57 -1.34
C PHE A 77 9.86 9.39 -0.36
N ARG A 78 10.62 9.56 0.74
CA ARG A 78 10.90 8.50 1.73
C ARG A 78 10.85 9.00 3.17
N GLY A 79 10.26 8.24 4.09
CA GLY A 79 10.28 8.51 5.54
C GLY A 79 9.01 8.05 6.27
N GLU A 80 9.08 7.80 7.58
CA GLU A 80 7.94 7.27 8.36
C GLU A 80 6.97 8.35 8.88
N GLY A 81 7.37 9.63 8.88
CA GLY A 81 6.48 10.73 9.27
C GLY A 81 6.73 11.97 8.42
N VAL A 82 7.95 12.49 8.47
CA VAL A 82 8.44 13.47 7.50
C VAL A 82 9.12 12.70 6.38
N MET A 83 8.56 12.77 5.18
CA MET A 83 9.15 12.20 3.99
C MET A 83 10.09 13.21 3.33
N ARG A 84 11.20 12.76 2.75
CA ARG A 84 12.13 13.59 1.96
C ARG A 84 12.26 13.03 0.55
N HIS A 85 12.32 13.91 -0.44
CA HIS A 85 12.58 13.52 -1.82
C HIS A 85 14.05 13.09 -1.96
N ASP A 86 14.26 11.83 -2.40
CA ASP A 86 15.59 11.27 -2.62
C ASP A 86 15.58 10.49 -3.95
N PRO A 87 15.93 11.14 -5.07
CA PRO A 87 15.83 10.54 -6.40
C PRO A 87 16.91 9.47 -6.65
N ASN A 88 17.98 9.46 -5.84
CA ASN A 88 19.06 8.48 -5.97
C ASN A 88 18.74 7.18 -5.23
N ARG A 89 17.76 7.21 -4.34
CA ARG A 89 17.26 6.02 -3.68
C ARG A 89 16.18 5.41 -4.59
N PRO A 90 16.35 4.15 -5.03
CA PRO A 90 15.37 3.52 -5.90
C PRO A 90 13.95 3.68 -5.33
N PRO A 91 12.93 3.85 -6.19
CA PRO A 91 11.53 3.77 -5.77
C PRO A 91 11.37 2.53 -4.88
N PRO A 92 10.69 2.62 -3.71
CA PRO A 92 10.08 1.42 -3.20
C PRO A 92 9.21 0.91 -4.33
N ALA A 93 9.14 -0.40 -4.51
CA ALA A 93 8.05 -0.95 -5.30
C ALA A 93 6.74 -0.28 -4.80
N PRO A 94 5.81 0.09 -5.70
CA PRO A 94 4.66 0.92 -5.40
C PRO A 94 4.13 0.68 -4.00
N ALA A 95 4.13 1.73 -3.17
CA ALA A 95 3.87 1.61 -1.75
C ALA A 95 2.36 1.45 -1.49
N LEU A 96 1.84 0.31 -1.92
CA LEU A 96 0.88 -0.45 -1.16
C LEU A 96 1.53 -0.78 0.21
N ASP A 97 1.60 0.20 1.12
CA ASP A 97 1.82 -0.09 2.54
C ASP A 97 0.53 -0.70 3.09
N MET A 98 0.33 -1.95 2.69
CA MET A 98 -0.82 -2.76 3.00
C MET A 98 -0.69 -3.26 4.40
N GLY A 99 -1.02 -2.41 5.36
CA GLY A 99 -1.24 -2.86 6.71
C GLY A 99 -2.48 -3.78 6.83
N ARG A 100 -2.76 -4.78 6.00
CA ARG A 100 -3.76 -5.81 6.34
C ARG A 100 -3.03 -7.14 6.32
N PRO A 101 -3.51 -8.14 7.07
CA PRO A 101 -3.08 -9.49 6.77
C PRO A 101 -3.40 -9.73 5.29
N GLY A 102 -2.34 -10.04 4.55
CA GLY A 102 -2.12 -9.50 3.22
C GLY A 102 -2.99 -10.01 2.08
N ALA A 103 -2.46 -9.91 0.88
CA ALA A 103 -3.05 -10.51 -0.30
C ALA A 103 -2.67 -11.99 -0.35
N PHE A 104 -3.64 -12.87 -0.50
CA PHE A 104 -3.42 -14.31 -0.49
C PHE A 104 -3.87 -14.90 -1.83
N GLY A 105 -3.14 -15.87 -2.36
CA GLY A 105 -3.69 -16.74 -3.39
C GLY A 105 -4.98 -17.41 -2.88
N PRO A 106 -5.95 -17.69 -3.75
CA PRO A 106 -7.24 -18.25 -3.35
C PRO A 106 -7.08 -19.58 -2.59
N ASP A 107 -6.07 -20.38 -2.93
CA ASP A 107 -5.79 -21.68 -2.31
C ASP A 107 -4.89 -21.60 -1.06
N THR A 108 -4.47 -20.41 -0.64
CA THR A 108 -3.62 -20.25 0.54
C THR A 108 -4.39 -20.67 1.80
N PRO A 109 -3.88 -21.62 2.61
CA PRO A 109 -4.60 -22.12 3.78
C PRO A 109 -4.56 -21.11 4.91
N VAL A 110 -5.74 -20.75 5.43
CA VAL A 110 -5.94 -19.84 6.55
C VAL A 110 -6.50 -20.63 7.74
N ARG A 111 -5.90 -20.45 8.92
CA ARG A 111 -6.34 -21.10 10.15
C ARG A 111 -7.55 -20.41 10.77
N LEU A 112 -8.56 -21.22 11.09
CA LEU A 112 -9.81 -20.83 11.71
C LEU A 112 -9.73 -20.95 13.24
N GLU A 113 -10.67 -20.30 13.93
CA GLU A 113 -10.74 -20.31 15.41
C GLU A 113 -11.00 -21.71 15.99
N ASP A 114 -11.68 -22.58 15.24
CA ASP A 114 -11.98 -23.95 15.63
C ASP A 114 -10.79 -24.92 15.44
N GLY A 115 -9.64 -24.43 14.99
CA GLY A 115 -8.44 -25.21 14.70
C GLY A 115 -8.41 -25.83 13.31
N GLY A 116 -9.46 -25.64 12.49
CA GLY A 116 -9.49 -26.03 11.10
C GLY A 116 -8.71 -25.08 10.18
N GLU A 117 -8.61 -25.46 8.90
CA GLU A 117 -8.05 -24.62 7.84
C GLU A 117 -9.06 -24.50 6.70
N ALA A 118 -9.14 -23.30 6.13
CA ALA A 118 -9.92 -23.03 4.92
C ALA A 118 -9.05 -22.26 3.91
N PRO A 119 -9.22 -22.50 2.59
CA PRO A 119 -8.54 -21.71 1.58
C PRO A 119 -9.01 -20.25 1.66
N ALA A 120 -8.11 -19.30 1.45
CA ALA A 120 -8.41 -17.87 1.57
C ALA A 120 -9.62 -17.45 0.71
N GLY A 121 -9.76 -18.02 -0.49
CA GLY A 121 -10.89 -17.75 -1.40
C GLY A 121 -12.25 -18.28 -0.94
N ALA A 122 -12.29 -19.18 0.04
CA ALA A 122 -13.53 -19.66 0.64
C ALA A 122 -13.94 -18.86 1.88
N LEU A 123 -13.11 -17.91 2.33
CA LEU A 123 -13.44 -17.08 3.47
C LEU A 123 -14.50 -16.05 3.11
N HIS A 124 -15.37 -15.75 4.06
CA HIS A 124 -16.41 -14.74 3.91
C HIS A 124 -16.60 -13.93 5.20
N PRO A 125 -17.20 -12.73 5.12
CA PRO A 125 -17.52 -11.92 6.29
C PRO A 125 -18.25 -12.74 7.37
N GLY A 126 -17.83 -12.57 8.62
CA GLY A 126 -18.39 -13.30 9.76
C GLY A 126 -17.54 -14.49 10.24
N MET A 127 -16.68 -15.07 9.40
CA MET A 127 -15.82 -16.18 9.80
C MET A 127 -14.81 -15.79 10.87
N ARG A 128 -14.52 -16.72 11.78
CA ARG A 128 -13.61 -16.54 12.91
C ARG A 128 -12.26 -17.20 12.63
N LEU A 129 -11.18 -16.49 12.93
CA LEU A 129 -9.79 -16.87 12.65
C LEU A 129 -9.07 -17.24 13.94
N ALA A 130 -8.03 -18.07 13.83
CA ALA A 130 -7.25 -18.58 14.97
C ALA A 130 -6.66 -17.50 15.91
N GLU A 131 -6.44 -16.28 15.40
CA GLU A 131 -5.94 -15.13 16.18
C GLU A 131 -7.07 -14.32 16.85
N GLU A 132 -8.19 -14.98 17.14
CA GLU A 132 -9.43 -14.42 17.73
C GLU A 132 -10.00 -13.21 16.97
N GLY A 133 -9.71 -13.13 15.67
CA GLY A 133 -10.23 -12.10 14.77
C GLY A 133 -11.41 -12.60 13.95
N ARG A 134 -12.28 -11.69 13.53
CA ARG A 134 -13.33 -11.98 12.55
C ARG A 134 -12.97 -11.42 11.19
N VAL A 135 -13.29 -12.14 10.12
CA VAL A 135 -13.32 -11.59 8.75
C VAL A 135 -14.45 -10.58 8.68
N GLU A 136 -14.15 -9.33 8.40
CA GLU A 136 -15.15 -8.27 8.25
C GLU A 136 -15.53 -8.08 6.79
N GLU A 137 -14.57 -8.26 5.89
CA GLU A 137 -14.73 -8.03 4.48
C GLU A 137 -13.71 -8.88 3.71
N VAL A 138 -14.08 -9.25 2.49
CA VAL A 138 -13.23 -9.97 1.55
C VAL A 138 -13.27 -9.21 0.24
N MET A 139 -12.10 -8.90 -0.30
CA MET A 139 -11.94 -8.18 -1.56
C MET A 139 -11.04 -8.97 -2.50
N LEU A 140 -11.21 -8.75 -3.80
CA LEU A 140 -10.39 -9.36 -4.84
C LEU A 140 -9.58 -8.27 -5.53
N ALA A 141 -8.28 -8.52 -5.68
CA ALA A 141 -7.36 -7.64 -6.39
C ALA A 141 -6.54 -8.46 -7.38
N ARG A 142 -6.33 -7.95 -8.58
CA ARG A 142 -5.32 -8.47 -9.51
C ARG A 142 -3.98 -7.81 -9.20
N ALA A 143 -2.92 -8.61 -9.22
CA ALA A 143 -1.57 -8.14 -8.98
C ALA A 143 -0.61 -8.75 -10.01
N ARG A 144 0.13 -7.89 -10.70
CA ARG A 144 1.25 -8.29 -11.56
C ARG A 144 2.41 -8.90 -10.77
N TRP A 145 2.72 -8.38 -9.59
CA TRP A 145 3.81 -8.89 -8.76
C TRP A 145 3.29 -9.66 -7.55
N VAL A 146 3.68 -10.93 -7.46
CA VAL A 146 3.34 -11.83 -6.35
C VAL A 146 4.61 -12.47 -5.80
N CYS A 147 4.52 -12.99 -4.59
CA CYS A 147 5.60 -13.77 -4.00
C CYS A 147 5.10 -15.19 -3.71
N ARG A 148 5.87 -16.19 -4.12
CA ARG A 148 5.66 -17.56 -3.70
C ARG A 148 6.43 -17.86 -2.43
N LEU A 149 5.75 -18.41 -1.44
CA LEU A 149 6.35 -18.87 -0.19
C LEU A 149 5.64 -20.17 0.20
N ASP A 150 6.39 -21.20 0.60
CA ASP A 150 5.83 -22.50 0.98
C ASP A 150 4.80 -23.07 -0.02
N GLY A 151 5.03 -22.83 -1.32
CA GLY A 151 4.16 -23.29 -2.42
C GLY A 151 2.94 -22.41 -2.72
N HIS A 152 2.63 -21.45 -1.85
CA HIS A 152 1.46 -20.58 -1.96
C HIS A 152 1.82 -19.18 -2.44
N LEU A 153 0.85 -18.51 -3.07
CA LEU A 153 1.01 -17.15 -3.56
C LEU A 153 0.57 -16.13 -2.49
N TYR A 154 1.34 -15.06 -2.42
CA TYR A 154 1.13 -13.95 -1.51
C TYR A 154 1.38 -12.64 -2.26
N GLY A 155 0.81 -11.55 -1.78
CA GLY A 155 1.27 -10.23 -2.16
C GLY A 155 2.73 -10.05 -1.76
N VAL A 156 3.54 -9.48 -2.65
CA VAL A 156 4.98 -9.20 -2.40
C VAL A 156 5.19 -8.25 -1.21
N LEU A 157 4.13 -7.54 -0.84
CA LEU A 157 4.11 -6.54 0.23
C LEU A 157 3.52 -7.09 1.53
N ASN A 158 3.21 -8.39 1.58
CA ASN A 158 2.75 -9.03 2.80
C ASN A 158 3.88 -9.04 3.82
N ARG A 159 3.57 -8.64 5.06
CA ARG A 159 4.47 -8.80 6.20
C ARG A 159 4.14 -10.05 6.98
N VAL A 160 5.19 -10.72 7.44
CA VAL A 160 5.09 -11.88 8.32
C VAL A 160 5.88 -11.65 9.59
N ARG A 161 5.43 -12.29 10.67
CA ARG A 161 6.18 -12.34 11.92
C ARG A 161 7.18 -13.50 11.89
N SER A 162 8.45 -13.18 12.06
CA SER A 162 9.55 -14.13 12.27
C SER A 162 10.15 -13.90 13.67
N GLY A 163 9.87 -14.82 14.60
CA GLY A 163 10.19 -14.63 16.02
C GLY A 163 9.49 -13.40 16.60
N ALA A 164 10.27 -12.45 17.11
CA ALA A 164 9.76 -11.17 17.65
C ALA A 164 9.67 -10.04 16.61
N ASN A 165 10.19 -10.25 15.39
CA ASN A 165 10.30 -9.21 14.38
C ASN A 165 9.23 -9.39 13.28
N SER A 166 8.85 -8.27 12.66
CA SER A 166 8.03 -8.25 11.45
C SER A 166 8.92 -7.95 10.25
N LEU A 167 8.84 -8.80 9.22
CA LEU A 167 9.64 -8.70 8.00
C LEU A 167 8.74 -8.79 6.77
N LEU A 168 9.19 -8.31 5.62
CA LEU A 168 8.48 -8.52 4.36
C LEU A 168 8.65 -9.97 3.91
N ILE A 169 7.63 -10.53 3.24
CA ILE A 169 7.74 -11.89 2.69
C ILE A 169 8.93 -12.00 1.75
N THR A 170 9.19 -11.01 0.90
CA THR A 170 10.30 -11.01 -0.06
C THR A 170 11.68 -11.02 0.60
N GLU A 171 11.78 -10.77 1.90
CA GLU A 171 13.03 -10.83 2.66
C GLU A 171 13.28 -12.21 3.29
N LEU A 172 12.30 -13.13 3.21
CA LEU A 172 12.46 -14.49 3.70
C LEU A 172 13.31 -15.29 2.71
N SER A 173 14.19 -16.14 3.22
CA SER A 173 15.10 -16.95 2.40
C SER A 173 14.41 -17.94 1.45
N GLY A 174 13.16 -18.32 1.73
CA GLY A 174 12.36 -19.24 0.91
C GLY A 174 11.35 -18.54 0.00
N ALA A 175 11.33 -17.21 -0.03
CA ALA A 175 10.39 -16.43 -0.82
C ALA A 175 10.93 -16.19 -2.23
N VAL A 176 10.09 -16.46 -3.24
CA VAL A 176 10.41 -16.24 -4.66
C VAL A 176 9.49 -15.18 -5.24
N LEU A 177 10.07 -14.08 -5.70
CA LEU A 177 9.35 -13.03 -6.40
C LEU A 177 8.98 -13.49 -7.81
N GLU A 178 7.70 -13.34 -8.18
CA GLU A 178 7.15 -13.74 -9.47
C GLU A 178 6.40 -12.57 -10.11
N GLU A 179 6.72 -12.29 -11.38
CA GLU A 179 5.91 -11.43 -12.24
C GLU A 179 4.86 -12.27 -12.96
N THR A 180 3.63 -11.78 -13.01
CA THR A 180 2.46 -12.49 -13.54
C THR A 180 1.65 -11.57 -14.44
N SER A 181 0.79 -12.11 -15.30
CA SER A 181 -0.11 -11.33 -16.16
C SER A 181 -1.36 -10.80 -15.41
N GLY A 182 -1.21 -10.48 -14.12
CA GLY A 182 -2.31 -10.06 -13.23
C GLY A 182 -2.97 -11.26 -12.54
N THR A 183 -2.35 -11.77 -11.49
CA THR A 183 -2.89 -12.86 -10.66
C THR A 183 -3.96 -12.33 -9.71
N GLU A 184 -5.10 -13.01 -9.60
CA GLU A 184 -6.10 -12.67 -8.61
C GLU A 184 -5.66 -13.11 -7.21
N LEU A 185 -5.69 -12.16 -6.28
CA LEU A 185 -5.41 -12.36 -4.87
C LEU A 185 -6.62 -11.96 -4.04
N VAL A 186 -6.87 -12.73 -3.00
CA VAL A 186 -7.88 -12.50 -1.98
C VAL A 186 -7.29 -11.64 -0.88
N TRP A 187 -7.91 -10.49 -0.66
CA TRP A 187 -7.57 -9.58 0.43
C TRP A 187 -8.56 -9.73 1.56
N LEU A 188 -8.03 -10.02 2.74
CA LEU A 188 -8.84 -10.22 3.93
C LEU A 188 -8.79 -8.98 4.82
N VAL A 189 -9.97 -8.53 5.20
CA VAL A 189 -10.15 -7.50 6.22
C VAL A 189 -10.53 -8.20 7.49
N THR A 190 -9.71 -8.05 8.51
CA THR A 190 -9.98 -8.72 9.79
C THR A 190 -10.03 -7.71 10.92
N GLU A 191 -10.90 -7.99 11.88
CA GLU A 191 -11.13 -7.15 13.07
C GLU A 191 -9.82 -6.81 13.80
N ARG A 192 -8.94 -7.81 13.92
CA ARG A 192 -7.65 -7.71 14.61
C ARG A 192 -6.46 -7.50 13.67
N SER A 193 -6.71 -7.36 12.37
CA SER A 193 -5.69 -7.28 11.33
C SER A 193 -4.60 -8.36 11.44
N ARG A 194 -5.00 -9.58 11.80
CA ARG A 194 -4.14 -10.76 11.90
C ARG A 194 -4.74 -11.92 11.12
N VAL A 195 -3.91 -12.65 10.39
CA VAL A 195 -4.26 -13.91 9.72
C VAL A 195 -3.09 -14.87 9.87
N ARG A 196 -3.39 -16.11 10.26
CA ARG A 196 -2.40 -17.18 10.37
C ARG A 196 -2.52 -18.10 9.15
N CYS A 197 -1.44 -18.26 8.41
CA CYS A 197 -1.34 -19.21 7.30
C CYS A 197 -0.12 -20.09 7.48
N GLY A 198 -0.33 -21.39 7.72
CA GLY A 198 0.75 -22.32 8.04
C GLY A 198 1.59 -21.85 9.24
N ALA A 199 2.90 -21.70 9.05
CA ALA A 199 3.83 -21.23 10.07
C ALA A 199 3.84 -19.69 10.26
N HIS A 200 3.27 -18.94 9.32
CA HIS A 200 3.41 -17.50 9.26
C HIS A 200 2.19 -16.80 9.87
N LEU A 201 2.46 -15.80 10.72
CA LEU A 201 1.45 -14.85 11.18
C LEU A 201 1.62 -13.56 10.39
N PHE A 202 0.58 -13.21 9.65
CA PHE A 202 0.48 -11.95 8.95
C PHE A 202 -0.18 -10.93 9.87
N GLU A 203 0.45 -9.78 10.02
CA GLU A 203 -0.04 -8.70 10.88
C GLU A 203 0.14 -7.34 10.20
N ASP A 204 -0.83 -6.48 10.46
CA ASP A 204 -0.82 -5.07 10.14
C ASP A 204 0.10 -4.24 11.05
N MET A 205 0.82 -3.28 10.47
CA MET A 205 1.68 -2.35 11.20
C MET A 205 0.99 -1.07 11.71
N TRP A 206 -0.31 -0.86 11.48
CA TRP A 206 -1.01 0.35 11.94
C TRP A 206 -1.20 0.31 13.47
N GLY A 207 -0.23 0.89 14.17
CA GLY A 207 -0.09 0.85 15.63
C GLY A 207 -1.20 1.54 16.43
N SER A 208 -2.25 2.10 15.81
CA SER A 208 -3.39 2.69 16.53
C SER A 208 -4.75 2.33 15.92
N ALA A 209 -5.79 2.27 16.76
CA ALA A 209 -7.16 1.96 16.33
C ALA A 209 -7.77 3.03 15.39
N ALA A 210 -7.39 4.30 15.57
CA ALA A 210 -7.85 5.40 14.72
C ALA A 210 -7.32 5.27 13.29
N LEU A 211 -6.05 4.92 13.13
CA LEU A 211 -5.43 4.68 11.83
C LEU A 211 -6.04 3.45 11.13
N ARG A 212 -6.39 2.42 11.91
CA ARG A 212 -7.14 1.27 11.41
C ARG A 212 -8.53 1.64 10.89
N GLN A 213 -9.25 2.55 11.56
CA GLN A 213 -10.60 2.98 11.18
C GLN A 213 -10.62 3.86 9.91
N ALA A 214 -9.76 4.88 9.84
CA ALA A 214 -9.66 5.75 8.66
C ALA A 214 -9.33 4.96 7.38
N ARG A 215 -8.52 3.91 7.53
CA ARG A 215 -8.13 3.00 6.47
C ARG A 215 -9.21 2.04 5.98
N ARG A 216 -10.17 1.66 6.84
CA ARG A 216 -11.32 0.84 6.39
C ARG A 216 -12.10 1.51 5.27
N ILE A 217 -12.09 2.84 5.23
CA ILE A 217 -12.84 3.65 4.29
C ILE A 217 -12.12 3.72 2.93
N SER A 218 -10.79 3.89 2.91
CA SER A 218 -10.02 4.12 1.68
C SER A 218 -9.65 2.86 0.90
N GLN A 219 -9.89 1.66 1.43
CA GLN A 219 -9.36 0.43 0.85
C GLN A 219 -10.08 -0.04 -0.42
N ALA A 220 -11.41 0.07 -0.46
CA ALA A 220 -12.17 -0.29 -1.65
C ALA A 220 -11.74 0.55 -2.87
N GLU A 221 -11.42 1.83 -2.64
CA GLU A 221 -10.93 2.76 -3.66
C GLU A 221 -9.54 2.35 -4.18
N VAL A 222 -8.64 1.91 -3.29
CA VAL A 222 -7.30 1.43 -3.68
C VAL A 222 -7.37 0.14 -4.49
N ILE A 223 -8.20 -0.82 -4.08
CA ILE A 223 -8.37 -2.09 -4.80
C ILE A 223 -9.04 -1.86 -6.16
N ALA A 224 -10.01 -0.94 -6.24
CA ALA A 224 -10.60 -0.53 -7.50
C ALA A 224 -9.55 0.07 -8.45
N ALA A 225 -8.63 0.90 -7.94
CA ALA A 225 -7.55 1.46 -8.72
C ALA A 225 -6.56 0.40 -9.26
N LEU A 226 -6.18 -0.59 -8.42
CA LEU A 226 -5.33 -1.70 -8.85
C LEU A 226 -5.98 -2.53 -9.95
N ASN A 227 -7.23 -2.94 -9.74
CA ASN A 227 -7.97 -3.73 -10.73
C ASN A 227 -8.14 -2.99 -12.06
N ALA A 228 -8.31 -1.66 -12.01
CA ALA A 228 -8.35 -0.83 -13.21
C ALA A 228 -6.99 -0.75 -13.94
N SER A 229 -5.87 -0.77 -13.21
CA SER A 229 -4.51 -0.72 -13.79
C SER A 229 -4.05 -2.02 -14.46
N GLU A 230 -4.63 -3.16 -14.07
CA GLU A 230 -4.28 -4.49 -14.59
C GLU A 230 -5.13 -4.91 -15.80
N ALA A 231 -6.19 -4.16 -16.12
CA ALA A 231 -7.11 -4.44 -17.23
C ALA A 231 -6.73 -3.75 -18.56
N SER A 232 -5.62 -3.00 -18.57
CA SER A 232 -5.09 -2.21 -19.69
C SER A 232 -3.76 -2.78 -20.18
#